data_AF-A0A1E9HBM8-F1
#
_entry.id   AF-A0A1E9HBM8-F1
#
_cell.length_a   1.000
_cell.length_b   1.000
_cell.length_c   1.000
_cell.angle_alpha   90.00
_cell.angle_beta   90.00
_cell.angle_gamma   90.00
#
_symmetry.space_group_name_H-M   'P 1'
#
loop_
_entity.id
_entity.type
_entity.pdbx_description
1 polymer ?
#
loop_
_entity_poly.entity_id
_entity_poly.type
_entity_poly.pdbx_seq_one_letter_code
_entity_poly.pdbx_strand_id
1 'polypeptide(L)'
;MWGPVVAAQNGWINSGYREEELPAVLVREKFIAEVLGRVYLEKFADLNPGDRGSFHFIVEGLFRMTKHDTPWVTLESPNHLALLPDPPAGG
;
A
#
# COMPACT_ATOMS: atom_id res chain seq x y z
N MET A 1 -4.89 -2.68 9.52
CA MET A 1 -5.19 -3.52 8.35
C MET A 1 -3.89 -4.03 7.77
N TRP A 2 -3.87 -5.26 7.26
CA TRP A 2 -2.69 -5.87 6.61
C TRP A 2 -3.14 -6.58 5.32
N GLY A 3 -2.30 -6.53 4.28
CA GLY A 3 -2.54 -7.26 3.03
C GLY A 3 -1.40 -7.07 2.01
N PRO A 4 -1.41 -7.84 0.90
CA PRO A 4 -0.48 -7.63 -0.20
C PRO A 4 -0.78 -6.30 -0.88
N VAL A 5 0.19 -5.71 -1.56
CA VAL A 5 -0.02 -4.63 -2.53
C VAL A 5 -0.36 -5.29 -3.85
N VAL A 6 -1.60 -5.15 -4.30
CA VAL A 6 -2.04 -5.67 -5.60
C VAL A 6 -1.98 -4.59 -6.67
N ALA A 7 -2.25 -3.35 -6.29
CA ALA A 7 -2.08 -2.19 -7.17
C ALA A 7 -1.62 -0.96 -6.37
N ALA A 8 -0.73 -0.17 -6.98
CA ALA A 8 -0.23 1.08 -6.45
C ALA A 8 -0.12 2.15 -7.56
N GLN A 9 -0.90 3.22 -7.45
CA GLN A 9 -0.89 4.31 -8.44
C GLN A 9 -1.34 5.63 -7.82
N ASN A 10 -0.71 6.74 -8.20
CA ASN A 10 -1.11 8.10 -7.79
C ASN A 10 -1.29 8.27 -6.26
N GLY A 11 -0.43 7.62 -5.47
CA GLY A 11 -0.49 7.65 -4.00
C GLY A 11 -1.46 6.64 -3.38
N TRP A 12 -2.24 5.90 -4.16
CA TRP A 12 -3.14 4.86 -3.66
C TRP A 12 -2.47 3.49 -3.64
N ILE A 13 -2.63 2.73 -2.55
CA ILE A 13 -2.24 1.33 -2.40
C ILE A 13 -3.49 0.50 -2.17
N ASN A 14 -3.68 -0.59 -2.92
CA ASN A 14 -4.87 -1.44 -2.85
C ASN A 14 -4.50 -2.90 -2.53
N SER A 15 -5.25 -3.55 -1.63
CA SER A 15 -4.89 -4.89 -1.13
C SER A 15 -5.45 -6.11 -1.85
N GLY A 16 -6.29 -5.94 -2.87
CA GLY A 16 -6.74 -7.05 -3.73
C GLY A 16 -7.59 -8.18 -3.14
N TYR A 17 -7.70 -8.35 -1.81
CA TYR A 17 -8.63 -9.32 -1.20
C TYR A 17 -10.08 -8.84 -1.44
N ARG A 18 -11.08 -9.64 -1.87
CA ARG A 18 -11.25 -11.11 -2.08
C ARG A 18 -12.54 -11.34 -2.91
N GLU A 19 -12.59 -11.19 -4.23
CA GLU A 19 -13.89 -10.96 -4.95
C GLU A 19 -14.62 -9.64 -4.51
N GLU A 20 -13.98 -8.80 -3.69
CA GLU A 20 -14.57 -7.75 -2.85
C GLU A 20 -13.98 -6.37 -3.16
N GLU A 21 -14.82 -5.36 -3.06
CA GLU A 21 -14.48 -3.95 -2.91
C GLU A 21 -13.23 -3.65 -2.07
N LEU A 22 -12.17 -3.17 -2.75
CA LEU A 22 -10.77 -3.28 -2.33
C LEU A 22 -10.32 -2.27 -1.26
N PRO A 23 -9.79 -2.73 -0.12
CA PRO A 23 -9.21 -1.83 0.86
C PRO A 23 -8.09 -0.96 0.29
N ALA A 24 -8.21 0.36 0.50
CA ALA A 24 -7.33 1.35 -0.12
C ALA A 24 -6.62 2.24 0.91
N VAL A 25 -5.34 2.49 0.71
CA VAL A 25 -4.54 3.46 1.48
C VAL A 25 -4.17 4.63 0.58
N LEU A 26 -4.64 5.83 0.92
CA LEU A 26 -4.19 7.06 0.28
C LEU A 26 -2.96 7.60 1.01
N VAL A 27 -1.79 7.44 0.40
CA VAL A 27 -0.55 8.12 0.78
C VAL A 27 -0.59 9.53 0.19
N ARG A 28 -0.74 10.54 1.05
CA ARG A 28 -0.72 11.95 0.61
C ARG A 28 0.63 12.27 -0.03
N GLU A 29 0.63 13.13 -1.05
CA GLU A 29 1.81 13.49 -1.84
C GLU A 29 3.04 13.84 -0.99
N LYS A 30 2.85 14.66 0.06
CA LYS A 30 3.91 15.05 1.00
C LYS A 30 4.61 13.89 1.73
N PHE A 31 3.99 12.70 1.78
CA PHE A 31 4.52 11.51 2.44
C PHE A 31 5.07 10.48 1.45
N ILE A 32 4.85 10.64 0.14
CA ILE A 32 5.23 9.63 -0.86
C ILE A 32 6.74 9.39 -0.83
N ALA A 33 7.56 10.45 -0.87
CA ALA A 33 9.01 10.30 -0.88
C ALA A 33 9.54 9.56 0.35
N GLU A 34 8.99 9.85 1.53
CA GLU A 34 9.40 9.19 2.77
C GLU A 34 8.99 7.71 2.78
N VAL A 35 7.75 7.41 2.36
CA VAL A 35 7.25 6.03 2.30
C VAL A 35 8.09 5.18 1.35
N LEU A 36 8.41 5.70 0.16
CA LEU A 36 9.24 4.99 -0.82
C LEU A 36 10.69 4.83 -0.36
N GLY A 37 11.24 5.83 0.34
CA GLY A 37 12.59 5.76 0.90
C GLY A 37 12.79 4.60 1.89
N ARG A 38 11.73 4.18 2.60
CA ARG A 38 11.78 3.05 3.55
C ARG A 38 11.94 1.68 2.89
N VAL A 39 11.54 1.58 1.62
CA VAL A 39 11.63 0.35 0.82
C VAL A 39 12.59 0.51 -0.37
N TYR A 40 13.39 1.58 -0.38
CA TYR A 40 14.39 1.87 -1.42
C TYR A 40 13.81 1.91 -2.83
N LEU A 41 12.60 2.44 -2.98
CA LEU A 41 11.95 2.65 -4.28
C LEU A 41 12.05 4.11 -4.71
N GLU A 42 12.09 4.34 -6.02
CA GLU A 42 12.09 5.70 -6.59
C GLU A 42 10.71 6.12 -7.07
N LYS A 43 9.90 5.17 -7.56
CA LYS A 43 8.58 5.45 -8.11
C LYS A 43 7.51 4.72 -7.33
N PHE A 44 6.39 5.39 -7.10
CA PHE A 44 5.26 4.80 -6.40
C PHE A 44 4.67 3.59 -7.15
N ALA A 45 4.75 3.62 -8.48
CA ALA A 45 4.33 2.50 -9.33
C ALA A 45 5.21 1.25 -9.16
N ASP A 46 6.42 1.36 -8.59
CA ASP A 46 7.30 0.21 -8.34
C ASP A 46 6.81 -0.63 -7.15
N LEU A 47 5.79 -0.18 -6.41
CA LEU A 47 5.09 -0.98 -5.40
C LEU A 47 4.14 -2.01 -6.04
N ASN A 48 3.79 -1.88 -7.32
CA ASN A 48 3.00 -2.89 -8.02
C ASN A 48 3.77 -4.21 -8.09
N PRO A 49 3.09 -5.36 -7.97
CA PRO A 49 3.71 -6.65 -8.22
C PRO A 49 4.39 -6.70 -9.59
N GLY A 50 5.61 -7.23 -9.65
CA GLY A 50 6.36 -7.38 -10.88
C GLY A 50 7.73 -8.01 -10.66
N ASP A 51 8.62 -7.86 -11.64
CA ASP A 51 9.96 -8.48 -11.62
C ASP A 51 10.83 -8.04 -10.42
N ARG A 52 10.51 -6.89 -9.81
CA ARG A 52 11.23 -6.34 -8.64
C ARG A 52 10.73 -6.89 -7.30
N GLY A 53 9.74 -7.78 -7.32
CA GLY A 53 9.14 -8.38 -6.13
C GLY A 53 7.74 -7.85 -5.85
N SER A 54 7.12 -8.45 -4.84
CA SER A 54 5.80 -8.07 -4.32
C SER A 54 5.99 -7.44 -2.95
N PHE A 55 5.04 -6.59 -2.56
CA PHE A 55 5.03 -5.97 -1.23
C PHE A 55 3.78 -6.38 -0.48
N HIS A 56 3.89 -6.45 0.84
CA HIS A 56 2.77 -6.37 1.76
C HIS A 56 2.78 -5.03 2.47
N PHE A 57 1.64 -4.59 2.95
CA PHE A 57 1.54 -3.40 3.78
C PHE A 57 0.77 -3.67 5.06
N ILE A 58 1.14 -2.95 6.11
CA ILE A 58 0.38 -2.84 7.35
C ILE A 58 0.09 -1.37 7.54
N VAL A 59 -1.18 -1.02 7.77
CA VAL A 59 -1.61 0.35 7.96
C VAL A 59 -2.48 0.50 9.20
N GLU A 60 -2.21 1.55 9.96
CA GLU A 60 -2.98 2.01 11.10
C GLU A 60 -3.71 3.32 10.77
N GLY A 61 -4.93 3.47 11.27
CA GLY A 61 -5.69 4.69 11.08
C GLY A 61 -7.19 4.50 11.22
N LEU A 62 -7.91 5.61 11.02
CA LEU A 62 -9.36 5.62 11.00
C LEU A 62 -9.85 5.28 9.59
N PHE A 63 -10.38 4.07 9.43
CA PHE A 63 -10.96 3.63 8.18
C PHE A 63 -12.32 4.27 7.96
N ARG A 64 -12.56 4.70 6.73
CA ARG A 64 -13.84 5.15 6.21
C ARG A 64 -14.34 4.13 5.21
N MET A 65 -15.62 4.20 4.88
CA MET A 65 -16.19 3.41 3.79
C MET A 65 -16.37 4.31 2.56
N THR A 66 -16.16 3.75 1.37
CA THR A 66 -16.59 4.38 0.11
C THR A 66 -18.09 4.20 -0.05
N LYS A 67 -18.67 4.82 -1.09
CA LYS A 67 -20.09 4.64 -1.46
C LYS A 67 -20.48 3.21 -1.85
N HIS A 68 -19.51 2.34 -2.04
CA HIS A 68 -19.76 0.96 -2.41
C HIS A 68 -19.69 0.00 -1.20
N ASP A 69 -19.23 0.47 -0.02
CA ASP A 69 -18.84 -0.37 1.14
C ASP A 69 -17.41 -0.92 1.08
N THR A 70 -16.53 -0.19 0.40
CA THR A 70 -15.09 -0.45 0.38
C THR A 70 -14.40 0.29 1.53
N PRO A 71 -13.63 -0.37 2.42
CA PRO A 71 -12.87 0.35 3.44
C PRO A 71 -11.70 1.12 2.82
N TRP A 72 -11.41 2.32 3.29
CA TRP A 72 -10.24 3.08 2.88
C TRP A 72 -9.71 3.98 3.99
N VAL A 73 -8.43 4.34 3.94
CA VAL A 73 -7.78 5.18 4.94
C VAL A 73 -6.88 6.20 4.26
N THR A 74 -6.91 7.44 4.74
CA THR A 74 -5.89 8.43 4.38
C THR A 74 -4.75 8.35 5.37
N LEU A 75 -3.52 8.29 4.86
CA LEU A 75 -2.33 8.28 5.70
C LEU A 75 -2.13 9.66 6.31
N GLU A 76 -2.28 9.76 7.63
CA GLU A 76 -2.06 11.00 8.39
C GLU A 76 -0.59 11.19 8.80
N SER A 77 0.18 10.10 8.85
CA SER A 77 1.61 10.07 9.13
C SER A 77 2.27 8.89 8.43
N PRO A 78 3.47 9.05 7.85
CA PRO A 78 4.21 7.96 7.22
C PRO A 78 4.53 6.83 8.22
N ASN A 79 4.59 7.12 9.53
CA ASN A 79 4.79 6.11 10.57
C ASN A 79 3.63 5.13 10.74
N HIS A 80 2.43 5.46 10.25
CA HIS A 80 1.27 4.57 10.32
C HIS A 80 1.21 3.57 9.17
N LEU A 81 2.20 3.57 8.28
CA LEU A 81 2.31 2.63 7.17
C LEU A 81 3.68 1.93 7.23
N ALA A 82 3.64 0.61 7.25
CA ALA A 82 4.78 -0.24 7.00
C ALA A 82 4.61 -0.93 5.64
N LEU A 83 5.66 -0.93 4.83
CA LEU A 83 5.75 -1.68 3.57
C LEU A 83 6.82 -2.75 3.74
N LEU A 84 6.48 -3.99 3.40
CA LEU A 84 7.28 -5.17 3.63
C LEU A 84 7.50 -5.86 2.28
N PRO A 85 8.72 -5.91 1.72
CA PRO A 85 8.97 -6.71 0.55
C PRO A 85 8.78 -8.19 0.89
N ASP A 86 8.26 -8.97 -0.06
CA ASP A 86 8.22 -10.41 0.07
C ASP A 86 9.65 -10.96 0.22
N PRO A 87 9.84 -12.01 1.03
CA PRO A 87 11.13 -12.65 1.13
C PRO A 87 11.55 -13.14 -0.26
N PRO A 88 12.84 -13.01 -0.64
CA PRO A 88 13.33 -13.59 -1.87
C PRO A 88 12.97 -15.08 -1.87
N ALA A 89 12.40 -15.56 -2.98
CA ALA A 89 12.12 -16.99 -3.15
C ALA A 89 13.42 -17.75 -2.86
N GLY A 90 13.42 -18.54 -1.78
CA GLY A 90 14.61 -19.27 -1.35
C GLY A 90 15.17 -20.08 -2.51
N GLY A 91 16.45 -19.86 -2.80
CA GLY A 91 17.22 -20.65 -3.77
C GLY A 91 17.58 -22.03 -3.24
#